data_AF-A0A3Q0HIZ3-F1
#
_entry.id   AF-A0A3Q0HIZ3-F1
#
_cell.length_a   1.000
_cell.length_b   1.000
_cell.length_c   1.000
_cell.angle_alpha   90.00
_cell.angle_beta   90.00
_cell.angle_gamma   90.00
#
_symmetry.space_group_name_H-M   'P 1'
#
loop_
_entity.id
_entity.type
_entity.pdbx_description
1 polymer ?
#
loop_
_entity_poly.entity_id
_entity_poly.type
_entity_poly.pdbx_seq_one_letter_code
_entity_poly.pdbx_strand_id
1 'polypeptide(L)'
;MPPAGHVRAGHLEAFPLPVVTAWPELMVVFPAGDSWGIFAFLCAALWNLPAVPALNNTDEAGAGQSIQKTYDLTRYLEHQLRTLAGTYLNYLGPPFNEPDFNPPRMTRAEMVPSATVDFELWRSLNDNARLAANYRAYTHLLCYLRGMDGQVAKADLRKSLGHFCSSLQGLVVSIAGVMSSLGYPLPGSLGSTDPAWAHGPGPISPHNDFLKKMDDFWLLKELQTWLWRSAKDFNRLKKKVPPAAVTLRLEAQGF
;
A
#
# COMPACT_ATOMS: atom_id res chain seq x y z
N MET A 1 63.60 -44.66 -8.47
CA MET A 1 63.20 -45.73 -9.41
C MET A 1 62.03 -46.50 -8.78
N PRO A 2 60.87 -46.64 -9.45
CA PRO A 2 59.80 -47.55 -9.03
C PRO A 2 60.17 -49.01 -9.42
N PRO A 3 59.42 -50.04 -8.99
CA PRO A 3 58.29 -50.50 -9.82
C PRO A 3 57.10 -51.12 -9.06
N ALA A 4 56.10 -51.44 -9.88
CA ALA A 4 54.74 -51.90 -9.64
C ALA A 4 54.58 -53.28 -8.95
N GLY A 5 53.39 -53.49 -8.38
CA GLY A 5 52.84 -54.79 -8.00
C GLY A 5 51.31 -54.74 -7.97
N HIS A 6 50.67 -55.63 -8.73
CA HIS A 6 49.26 -55.64 -9.08
C HIS A 6 48.53 -56.79 -8.35
N VAL A 7 47.24 -56.57 -8.04
CA VAL A 7 46.12 -57.53 -7.89
C VAL A 7 46.08 -58.45 -6.65
N ARG A 8 44.99 -58.31 -5.86
CA ARG A 8 44.07 -59.43 -5.58
C ARG A 8 42.69 -58.93 -5.14
N ALA A 9 41.68 -59.34 -5.90
CA ALA A 9 40.26 -59.16 -5.63
C ALA A 9 39.81 -60.10 -4.49
N GLY A 10 39.09 -59.53 -3.51
CA GLY A 10 38.35 -60.23 -2.47
C GLY A 10 36.88 -60.33 -2.86
N HIS A 11 36.47 -61.56 -3.15
CA HIS A 11 35.09 -62.05 -3.24
C HIS A 11 34.56 -62.32 -1.82
N LEU A 12 33.23 -62.15 -1.60
CA LEU A 12 32.35 -62.56 -0.47
C LEU A 12 31.31 -61.42 -0.25
N GLU A 13 29.99 -61.55 -0.23
CA GLU A 13 29.05 -62.68 -0.29
C GLU A 13 27.75 -62.18 -0.94
N ALA A 14 27.04 -63.09 -1.61
CA ALA A 14 25.66 -62.93 -2.04
C ALA A 14 24.71 -63.55 -1.00
N PHE A 15 23.53 -62.95 -0.79
CA PHE A 15 22.21 -63.53 -0.46
C PHE A 15 21.36 -62.49 0.30
N PRO A 16 20.01 -62.54 0.24
CA PRO A 16 19.12 -62.65 -0.90
C PRO A 16 18.28 -61.36 -1.08
N LEU A 17 17.71 -61.18 -2.27
CA LEU A 17 16.68 -60.16 -2.50
C LEU A 17 15.43 -60.49 -1.66
N PRO A 18 14.90 -59.58 -0.83
CA PRO A 18 13.53 -59.69 -0.41
C PRO A 18 12.65 -59.31 -1.60
N VAL A 19 11.91 -60.30 -2.12
CA VAL A 19 10.68 -60.06 -2.86
C VAL A 19 9.77 -59.25 -1.92
N VAL A 20 9.71 -57.94 -2.13
CA VAL A 20 8.69 -57.09 -1.49
C VAL A 20 7.51 -57.10 -2.45
N THR A 21 6.60 -57.99 -2.09
CA THR A 21 5.20 -58.04 -2.50
C THR A 21 4.63 -56.64 -2.71
N ALA A 22 3.94 -56.51 -3.84
CA ALA A 22 3.09 -55.41 -4.27
C ALA A 22 2.63 -54.49 -3.12
N TRP A 23 2.95 -53.21 -3.27
CA TRP A 23 2.20 -52.15 -2.62
C TRP A 23 0.72 -52.38 -2.92
N PRO A 24 -0.20 -52.29 -1.94
CA PRO A 24 -1.60 -52.20 -2.28
C PRO A 24 -1.73 -50.89 -3.06
N GLU A 25 -1.90 -50.99 -4.37
CA GLU A 25 -2.56 -49.93 -5.11
C GLU A 25 -3.86 -49.69 -4.36
N LEU A 26 -3.94 -48.56 -3.65
CA LEU A 26 -5.21 -47.94 -3.36
C LEU A 26 -5.79 -47.57 -4.73
N MET A 27 -6.39 -48.55 -5.40
CA MET A 27 -7.34 -48.32 -6.47
C MET A 27 -8.52 -47.62 -5.82
N VAL A 28 -8.42 -46.29 -5.74
CA VAL A 28 -9.58 -45.44 -5.55
C VAL A 28 -10.32 -45.49 -6.88
N VAL A 29 -11.21 -46.47 -6.99
CA VAL A 29 -12.22 -46.51 -8.04
C VAL A 29 -13.13 -45.31 -7.80
N PHE A 30 -12.95 -44.24 -8.56
CA PHE A 30 -13.92 -43.16 -8.61
C PHE A 30 -15.09 -43.61 -9.50
N PRO A 31 -16.32 -43.77 -8.96
CA PRO A 31 -17.48 -43.83 -9.81
C PRO A 31 -17.59 -42.49 -10.53
N ALA A 32 -17.70 -42.53 -11.85
CA ALA A 32 -17.86 -41.35 -12.67
C ALA A 32 -19.14 -40.60 -12.28
N GLY A 33 -18.96 -39.37 -11.83
CA GLY A 33 -20.03 -38.39 -11.63
C GLY A 33 -20.66 -38.45 -10.25
N ASP A 34 -20.13 -37.65 -9.31
CA ASP A 34 -20.94 -36.88 -8.35
C ASP A 34 -20.05 -35.88 -7.60
N SER A 35 -20.34 -34.59 -7.79
CA SER A 35 -19.63 -33.41 -7.22
C SER A 35 -19.56 -33.44 -5.67
N TRP A 36 -20.42 -34.23 -5.06
CA TRP A 36 -20.49 -34.44 -3.60
C TRP A 36 -19.30 -35.21 -3.03
N GLY A 37 -18.70 -36.14 -3.79
CA GLY A 37 -17.55 -36.92 -3.31
C GLY A 37 -16.30 -36.05 -3.13
N ILE A 38 -16.10 -35.09 -4.03
CA ILE A 38 -14.99 -34.12 -3.98
C ILE A 38 -15.19 -33.17 -2.79
N PHE A 39 -16.42 -32.71 -2.57
CA PHE A 39 -16.75 -31.85 -1.44
C PHE A 39 -16.56 -32.55 -0.09
N ALA A 40 -16.99 -33.81 0.02
CA ALA A 40 -16.78 -34.63 1.21
C ALA A 40 -15.29 -34.87 1.49
N PHE A 41 -14.49 -35.13 0.45
CA PHE A 41 -13.04 -35.29 0.58
C PHE A 41 -12.35 -34.00 1.02
N LEU A 42 -12.71 -32.85 0.45
CA LEU A 42 -12.19 -31.54 0.86
C LEU A 42 -12.58 -31.20 2.31
N CYS A 43 -13.82 -31.49 2.71
CA CYS A 43 -14.27 -31.29 4.09
C CYS A 43 -13.50 -32.20 5.05
N ALA A 44 -13.33 -33.48 4.72
CA ALA A 44 -12.55 -34.40 5.54
C ALA A 44 -11.07 -34.01 5.64
N ALA A 45 -10.47 -33.50 4.55
CA ALA A 45 -9.11 -32.99 4.54
C ALA A 45 -8.96 -31.72 5.41
N LEU A 46 -9.94 -30.81 5.39
CA LEU A 46 -9.98 -29.63 6.25
C LEU A 46 -10.08 -29.99 7.75
N TRP A 47 -10.85 -31.04 8.08
CA TRP A 47 -11.03 -31.49 9.46
C TRP A 47 -9.83 -32.24 10.03
N ASN A 48 -8.99 -32.85 9.18
CA ASN A 48 -7.83 -33.64 9.58
C ASN A 48 -6.49 -32.91 9.36
N LEU A 49 -6.51 -31.61 9.02
CA LEU A 49 -5.31 -30.78 9.11
C LEU A 49 -4.87 -30.77 10.57
N PRO A 50 -3.64 -31.22 10.89
CA PRO A 50 -3.06 -30.91 12.18
C PRO A 50 -3.17 -29.40 12.34
N ALA A 51 -3.71 -28.92 13.46
CA ALA A 51 -3.64 -27.52 13.83
C ALA A 51 -2.15 -27.19 14.02
N VAL A 52 -1.46 -26.88 12.92
CA VAL A 52 -0.16 -26.24 12.96
C VAL A 52 -0.43 -24.95 13.74
N PRO A 53 0.24 -24.71 14.88
CA PRO A 53 0.18 -23.40 15.50
C PRO A 53 0.73 -22.46 14.44
N ALA A 54 -0.16 -21.69 13.80
CA ALA A 54 0.27 -20.65 12.88
C ALA A 54 1.22 -19.76 13.68
N LEU A 55 2.45 -19.61 13.18
CA LEU A 55 3.44 -18.66 13.63
C LEU A 55 2.79 -17.28 13.73
N ASN A 56 2.25 -16.94 14.89
CA ASN A 56 1.57 -15.68 15.19
C ASN A 56 2.53 -14.47 15.28
N ASN A 57 3.74 -14.63 14.73
CA ASN A 57 4.84 -13.66 14.79
C ASN A 57 4.99 -12.85 13.48
N THR A 58 4.18 -13.11 12.45
CA THR A 58 4.26 -12.41 11.16
C THR A 58 3.57 -11.05 11.13
N ASP A 59 2.57 -10.80 11.98
CA ASP A 59 1.75 -9.58 11.87
C ASP A 59 2.49 -8.31 12.31
N GLU A 60 3.24 -8.36 13.42
CA GLU A 60 4.01 -7.21 13.93
C GLU A 60 5.23 -6.89 13.05
N ALA A 61 5.92 -7.91 12.54
CA ALA A 61 7.04 -7.75 11.61
C ALA A 61 6.56 -7.23 10.24
N GLY A 62 5.37 -7.65 9.79
CA GLY A 62 4.73 -7.18 8.57
C GLY A 62 4.26 -5.72 8.67
N ALA A 63 3.67 -5.33 9.81
CA ALA A 63 3.22 -3.97 10.05
C ALA A 63 4.38 -2.96 10.00
N GLY A 64 5.51 -3.25 10.66
CA GLY A 64 6.69 -2.40 10.65
C GLY A 64 7.26 -2.17 9.23
N GLN A 65 7.34 -3.23 8.41
CA GLN A 65 7.76 -3.11 7.02
C GLN A 65 6.75 -2.36 6.15
N SER A 66 5.45 -2.58 6.37
CA SER A 66 4.37 -1.87 5.68
C SER A 66 4.47 -0.37 5.94
N ILE A 67 4.58 0.04 7.21
CA ILE A 67 4.74 1.45 7.62
C ILE A 67 5.99 2.07 6.99
N GLN A 68 7.10 1.35 6.96
CA GLN A 68 8.34 1.85 6.34
C GLN A 68 8.15 2.07 4.82
N LYS A 69 7.54 1.12 4.11
CA LYS A 69 7.22 1.28 2.68
C LYS A 69 6.28 2.46 2.43
N THR A 70 5.24 2.64 3.25
CA THR A 70 4.33 3.79 3.16
C THR A 70 5.05 5.11 3.39
N TYR A 71 5.95 5.16 4.37
CA TYR A 71 6.79 6.33 4.65
C TYR A 71 7.70 6.67 3.47
N ASP A 72 8.42 5.70 2.92
CA ASP A 72 9.34 5.91 1.80
C ASP A 72 8.58 6.41 0.56
N LEU A 73 7.40 5.84 0.28
CA LEU A 73 6.53 6.30 -0.80
C LEU A 73 6.01 7.73 -0.56
N THR A 74 5.66 8.08 0.67
CA THR A 74 5.27 9.45 1.03
C THR A 74 6.40 10.44 0.76
N ARG A 75 7.64 10.08 1.13
CA ARG A 75 8.83 10.92 0.89
C ARG A 75 9.18 11.03 -0.59
N TYR A 76 9.04 9.94 -1.32
CA TYR A 76 9.18 9.92 -2.77
C TYR A 76 8.18 10.88 -3.43
N LEU A 77 6.90 10.81 -3.06
CA LEU A 77 5.86 11.70 -3.56
C LEU A 77 6.12 13.15 -3.18
N GLU A 78 6.58 13.45 -1.97
CA GLU A 78 6.94 14.82 -1.59
C GLU A 78 8.02 15.40 -2.52
N HIS A 79 9.05 14.61 -2.81
CA HIS A 79 10.11 15.03 -3.73
C HIS A 79 9.59 15.22 -5.16
N GLN A 80 8.83 14.24 -5.68
CA GLN A 80 8.24 14.33 -7.02
C GLN A 80 7.29 15.52 -7.16
N LEU A 81 6.49 15.81 -6.13
CA LEU A 81 5.55 16.92 -6.14
C LEU A 81 6.25 18.27 -6.26
N ARG A 82 7.41 18.47 -5.62
CA ARG A 82 8.15 19.74 -5.74
C ARG A 82 8.50 20.04 -7.20
N THR A 83 9.01 19.04 -7.92
CA THR A 83 9.35 19.16 -9.34
C THR A 83 8.10 19.32 -10.21
N LEU A 84 7.07 18.51 -9.96
CA LEU A 84 5.81 18.56 -10.70
C LEU A 84 5.11 19.91 -10.53
N ALA A 85 4.95 20.39 -9.29
CA ALA A 85 4.31 21.66 -8.98
C ALA A 85 5.07 22.83 -9.61
N GLY A 86 6.41 22.85 -9.51
CA GLY A 86 7.21 23.87 -10.19
C GLY A 86 7.00 23.87 -11.70
N THR A 87 7.00 22.69 -12.33
CA THR A 87 6.78 22.57 -13.79
C THR A 87 5.36 22.98 -14.19
N TYR A 88 4.37 22.60 -13.38
CA TYR A 88 2.96 22.90 -13.61
C TYR A 88 2.67 24.39 -13.47
N LEU A 89 3.15 25.03 -12.40
CA LEU A 89 2.96 26.47 -12.19
C LEU A 89 3.66 27.31 -13.26
N ASN A 90 4.86 26.91 -13.70
CA ASN A 90 5.51 27.53 -14.86
C ASN A 90 4.70 27.37 -16.15
N TYR A 91 4.03 26.23 -16.34
CA TYR A 91 3.12 26.02 -17.47
C TYR A 91 1.88 26.94 -17.39
N LEU A 92 1.38 27.25 -16.19
CA LEU A 92 0.27 28.20 -16.02
C LEU A 92 0.65 29.65 -16.37
N GLY A 93 1.91 30.01 -16.16
CA GLY A 93 2.46 31.35 -16.37
C GLY A 93 2.03 32.36 -15.28
N PRO A 94 2.34 33.66 -15.46
CA PRO A 94 1.98 34.68 -14.49
C PRO A 94 0.46 34.76 -14.23
N PRO A 95 0.03 35.03 -12.99
CA PRO A 95 0.85 35.25 -11.79
C PRO A 95 1.24 33.94 -11.07
N PHE A 96 0.82 32.77 -11.55
CA PHE A 96 0.95 31.50 -10.82
C PHE A 96 2.39 30.99 -10.65
N ASN A 97 3.32 31.45 -11.48
CA ASN A 97 4.75 31.13 -11.40
C ASN A 97 5.56 32.18 -10.63
N GLU A 98 4.94 33.25 -10.15
CA GLU A 98 5.60 34.31 -9.38
C GLU A 98 5.76 33.87 -7.91
N PRO A 99 6.92 34.10 -7.26
CA PRO A 99 7.20 33.60 -5.92
C PRO A 99 6.40 34.30 -4.81
N ASP A 100 5.97 35.53 -5.05
CA ASP A 100 5.20 36.40 -4.17
C ASP A 100 3.68 36.29 -4.39
N PHE A 101 3.25 35.52 -5.40
CA PHE A 101 1.85 35.26 -5.63
C PHE A 101 1.22 34.45 -4.49
N ASN A 102 0.36 35.12 -3.73
CA ASN A 102 -0.39 34.53 -2.63
C ASN A 102 -1.87 34.96 -2.74
N PRO A 103 -2.64 34.31 -3.62
CA PRO A 103 -4.05 34.65 -3.79
C PRO A 103 -4.84 34.30 -2.51
N PRO A 104 -6.02 34.90 -2.28
CA PRO A 104 -6.93 34.42 -1.25
C PRO A 104 -7.33 32.97 -1.49
N ARG A 105 -7.61 32.21 -0.41
CA ARG A 105 -8.23 30.89 -0.54
C ARG A 105 -9.63 31.03 -1.11
N MET A 106 -9.95 30.22 -2.12
CA MET A 106 -11.28 30.18 -2.71
C MET A 106 -12.20 29.25 -1.92
N THR A 107 -13.50 29.57 -1.86
CA THR A 107 -14.53 28.72 -1.27
C THR A 107 -14.59 27.33 -1.92
N ARG A 108 -14.27 27.19 -3.22
CA ARG A 108 -14.16 25.87 -3.85
C ARG A 108 -12.90 25.12 -3.43
N ALA A 109 -11.79 25.81 -3.19
CA ALA A 109 -10.60 25.20 -2.60
C ALA A 109 -10.85 24.70 -1.16
N GLU A 110 -11.88 25.18 -0.46
CA GLU A 110 -12.33 24.61 0.81
C GLU A 110 -12.91 23.20 0.67
N MET A 111 -13.35 22.80 -0.54
CA MET A 111 -13.75 21.41 -0.83
C MET A 111 -12.54 20.47 -0.90
N VAL A 112 -11.33 21.00 -1.06
CA VAL A 112 -10.09 20.24 -0.97
C VAL A 112 -9.79 20.02 0.52
N PRO A 113 -9.53 18.77 0.96
CA PRO A 113 -9.17 18.50 2.34
C PRO A 113 -7.99 19.36 2.76
N SER A 114 -8.16 20.16 3.83
CA SER A 114 -7.07 21.02 4.30
C SER A 114 -6.21 20.36 5.37
N ALA A 115 -4.90 20.41 5.19
CA ALA A 115 -3.93 19.97 6.19
C ALA A 115 -3.65 21.03 7.27
N THR A 116 -4.16 22.27 7.12
CA THR A 116 -3.87 23.41 8.01
C THR A 116 -4.63 23.38 9.34
N VAL A 117 -5.25 22.26 9.69
CA VAL A 117 -5.84 22.04 11.02
C VAL A 117 -4.79 22.36 12.09
N ASP A 118 -5.23 23.01 13.17
CA ASP A 118 -4.39 23.40 14.30
C ASP A 118 -3.44 22.28 14.74
N PHE A 119 -2.20 22.66 15.04
CA PHE A 119 -1.13 21.71 15.35
C PHE A 119 -1.43 20.89 16.60
N GLU A 120 -1.96 21.51 17.66
CA GLU A 120 -2.28 20.82 18.90
C GLU A 120 -3.49 19.90 18.73
N LEU A 121 -4.50 20.35 17.99
CA LEU A 121 -5.65 19.52 17.64
C LEU A 121 -5.23 18.28 16.83
N TRP A 122 -4.31 18.42 15.88
CA TRP A 122 -3.82 17.26 15.12
C TRP A 122 -2.99 16.30 15.97
N ARG A 123 -2.13 16.87 16.83
CA ARG A 123 -1.22 16.09 17.68
C ARG A 123 -1.99 15.26 18.71
N SER A 124 -3.11 15.78 19.22
CA SER A 124 -3.97 15.10 20.19
C SER A 124 -4.74 13.90 19.61
N LEU A 125 -4.87 13.80 18.28
CA LEU A 125 -5.50 12.64 17.65
C LEU A 125 -4.77 11.33 18.00
N ASN A 126 -5.49 10.21 17.98
CA ASN A 126 -4.85 8.89 18.03
C ASN A 126 -4.33 8.47 16.64
N ASP A 127 -3.58 7.36 16.57
CA ASP A 127 -2.93 6.93 15.32
C ASP A 127 -3.96 6.52 14.26
N ASN A 128 -5.03 5.82 14.66
CA ASN A 128 -6.14 5.47 13.79
C ASN A 128 -6.78 6.73 13.15
N ALA A 129 -7.11 7.75 13.95
CA ALA A 129 -7.72 8.97 13.46
C ALA A 129 -6.84 9.70 12.43
N ARG A 130 -5.52 9.75 12.64
CA ARG A 130 -4.59 10.33 11.66
C ARG A 130 -4.49 9.50 10.38
N LEU A 131 -4.38 8.18 10.50
CA LEU A 131 -4.35 7.28 9.35
C LEU A 131 -5.64 7.40 8.52
N ALA A 132 -6.80 7.40 9.19
CA ALA A 132 -8.10 7.61 8.58
C ALA A 132 -8.21 8.97 7.87
N ALA A 133 -7.71 10.04 8.49
CA ALA A 133 -7.69 11.36 7.89
C ALA A 133 -6.76 11.43 6.67
N ASN A 134 -5.56 10.85 6.75
CA ASN A 134 -4.64 10.74 5.61
C ASN A 134 -5.27 9.95 4.46
N TYR A 135 -5.89 8.79 4.75
CA TYR A 135 -6.57 7.95 3.76
C TYR A 135 -7.67 8.73 3.01
N ARG A 136 -8.56 9.40 3.75
CA ARG A 136 -9.62 10.24 3.16
C ARG A 136 -9.05 11.38 2.33
N ALA A 137 -8.06 12.10 2.86
CA ALA A 137 -7.46 13.23 2.19
C ALA A 137 -6.83 12.83 0.85
N TYR A 138 -5.99 11.79 0.83
CA TYR A 138 -5.34 11.36 -0.41
C TYR A 138 -6.31 10.76 -1.43
N THR A 139 -7.38 10.10 -0.96
CA THR A 139 -8.45 9.62 -1.84
C THR A 139 -9.13 10.78 -2.56
N HIS A 140 -9.48 11.85 -1.83
CA HIS A 140 -10.07 13.06 -2.40
C HIS A 140 -9.11 13.81 -3.32
N LEU A 141 -7.88 14.06 -2.86
CA LEU A 141 -6.86 14.79 -3.62
C LEU A 141 -6.54 14.10 -4.95
N LEU A 142 -6.50 12.76 -4.96
CA LEU A 142 -6.30 11.97 -6.16
C LEU A 142 -7.43 12.18 -7.20
N CYS A 143 -8.68 12.29 -6.77
CA CYS A 143 -9.80 12.58 -7.67
C CYS A 143 -9.64 13.93 -8.37
N TYR A 144 -9.27 14.99 -7.62
CA TYR A 144 -9.03 16.31 -8.20
C TYR A 144 -7.82 16.32 -9.16
N LEU A 145 -6.71 15.68 -8.78
CA LEU A 145 -5.51 15.59 -9.62
C LEU A 145 -5.80 14.90 -10.95
N ARG A 146 -6.62 13.84 -10.96
CA ARG A 146 -7.03 13.17 -12.21
C ARG A 146 -7.86 14.07 -13.11
N GLY A 147 -8.63 15.00 -12.54
CA GLY A 147 -9.35 16.02 -13.30
C GLY A 147 -8.44 17.04 -14.00
N MET A 148 -7.20 17.23 -13.52
CA MET A 148 -6.23 18.13 -14.16
C MET A 148 -5.67 17.56 -15.48
N ASP A 149 -5.59 16.23 -15.61
CA ASP A 149 -4.90 15.55 -16.71
C ASP A 149 -5.50 15.84 -18.09
N GLY A 150 -6.83 15.96 -18.16
CA GLY A 150 -7.56 16.26 -19.40
C GLY A 150 -7.32 17.66 -19.96
N GLN A 151 -6.65 18.55 -19.21
CA GLN A 151 -6.54 19.98 -19.51
C GLN A 151 -5.10 20.44 -19.76
N VAL A 152 -4.12 19.57 -19.51
CA VAL A 152 -2.71 19.85 -19.77
C VAL A 152 -2.40 19.55 -21.23
N ALA A 153 -1.99 20.55 -22.01
CA ALA A 153 -1.62 20.37 -23.41
C ALA A 153 -0.23 19.72 -23.58
N LYS A 154 0.72 20.01 -22.68
CA LYS A 154 2.11 19.53 -22.76
C LYS A 154 2.24 18.05 -22.40
N ALA A 155 2.68 17.23 -23.36
CA ALA A 155 2.73 15.77 -23.21
C ALA A 155 3.61 15.30 -22.03
N ASP A 156 4.78 15.90 -21.84
CA ASP A 156 5.69 15.51 -20.73
C ASP A 156 5.09 15.82 -19.35
N LEU A 157 4.38 16.94 -19.25
CA LEU A 157 3.72 17.35 -18.01
C LEU A 157 2.55 16.41 -17.71
N ARG A 158 1.77 16.04 -18.74
CA ARG A 158 0.70 15.04 -18.63
C ARG A 158 1.24 13.69 -18.16
N LYS A 159 2.35 13.22 -18.77
CA LYS A 159 3.02 11.97 -18.35
C LYS A 159 3.49 12.04 -16.90
N SER A 160 4.06 13.16 -16.48
CA SER A 160 4.53 13.36 -15.10
C SER A 160 3.37 13.38 -14.10
N LEU A 161 2.26 14.04 -14.45
CA LEU A 161 1.04 14.07 -13.65
C LEU A 161 0.41 12.68 -13.54
N GLY A 162 0.30 11.95 -14.65
CA GLY A 162 -0.21 10.57 -14.67
C GLY A 162 0.64 9.63 -13.81
N HIS A 163 1.97 9.73 -13.91
CA HIS A 163 2.89 8.96 -13.06
C HIS A 163 2.70 9.29 -11.57
N PHE A 164 2.57 10.58 -11.26
CA PHE A 164 2.32 11.04 -9.90
C PHE A 164 0.98 10.53 -9.35
N CYS A 165 -0.09 10.58 -10.14
CA CYS A 165 -1.41 10.04 -9.79
C CYS A 165 -1.36 8.54 -9.48
N SER A 166 -0.65 7.75 -10.29
CA SER A 166 -0.46 6.31 -10.03
C SER A 166 0.31 6.05 -8.74
N SER A 167 1.34 6.86 -8.47
CA SER A 167 2.14 6.77 -7.25
C SER A 167 1.31 7.16 -6.01
N LEU A 168 0.47 8.19 -6.12
CA LEU A 168 -0.44 8.63 -5.06
C LEU A 168 -1.54 7.59 -4.79
N GLN A 169 -2.06 6.94 -5.83
CA GLN A 169 -2.96 5.79 -5.67
C GLN A 169 -2.28 4.65 -4.89
N GLY A 170 -1.02 4.35 -5.22
CA GLY A 170 -0.21 3.41 -4.46
C GLY A 170 -0.09 3.78 -2.97
N LEU A 171 0.03 5.08 -2.66
CA LEU A 171 0.03 5.57 -1.28
C LEU A 171 -1.30 5.31 -0.59
N VAL A 172 -2.43 5.61 -1.22
CA VAL A 172 -3.78 5.34 -0.67
C VAL A 172 -3.94 3.86 -0.31
N VAL A 173 -3.54 2.96 -1.21
CA VAL A 173 -3.57 1.50 -0.99
C VAL A 173 -2.62 1.11 0.14
N SER A 174 -1.42 1.68 0.19
CA SER A 174 -0.44 1.39 1.23
C SER A 174 -0.93 1.82 2.61
N ILE A 175 -1.59 2.98 2.72
CA ILE A 175 -2.21 3.44 3.97
C ILE A 175 -3.31 2.48 4.41
N ALA A 176 -4.18 2.03 3.50
CA ALA A 176 -5.19 1.03 3.80
C ALA A 176 -4.56 -0.27 4.31
N GLY A 177 -3.44 -0.70 3.71
CA GLY A 177 -2.66 -1.85 4.17
C GLY A 177 -2.11 -1.68 5.59
N VAL A 178 -1.56 -0.50 5.92
CA VAL A 178 -1.10 -0.18 7.28
C VAL A 178 -2.26 -0.19 8.28
N MET A 179 -3.41 0.40 7.92
CA MET A 179 -4.61 0.38 8.77
C MET A 179 -5.05 -1.06 9.04
N SER A 180 -5.10 -1.89 8.00
CA SER A 180 -5.44 -3.31 8.11
C SER A 180 -4.47 -4.06 9.02
N SER A 181 -3.15 -3.87 8.86
CA SER A 181 -2.14 -4.55 9.69
C SER A 181 -2.16 -4.12 11.15
N LEU A 182 -2.68 -2.93 11.46
CA LEU A 182 -2.83 -2.41 12.82
C LEU A 182 -4.23 -2.67 13.41
N GLY A 183 -5.08 -3.42 12.69
CA GLY A 183 -6.45 -3.73 13.12
C GLY A 183 -7.39 -2.51 13.11
N TYR A 184 -7.06 -1.46 12.37
CA TYR A 184 -7.91 -0.28 12.25
C TYR A 184 -8.93 -0.43 11.12
N PRO A 185 -10.21 -0.07 11.36
CA PRO A 185 -11.23 -0.13 10.33
C PRO A 185 -10.91 0.88 9.24
N LEU A 186 -10.99 0.45 7.97
CA LEU A 186 -10.89 1.38 6.87
C LEU A 186 -12.07 2.34 6.94
N PRO A 187 -11.86 3.67 6.78
CA PRO A 187 -12.96 4.60 6.74
C PRO A 187 -13.93 4.20 5.64
N GLY A 188 -15.18 3.93 5.98
CA GLY A 188 -16.19 3.59 4.99
C GLY A 188 -16.22 4.64 3.89
N SER A 189 -16.17 4.20 2.63
CA SER A 189 -16.67 5.02 1.54
C SER A 189 -18.12 5.32 1.90
N LEU A 190 -18.41 6.58 2.20
CA LEU A 190 -19.66 7.04 2.80
C LEU A 190 -20.87 6.23 2.30
N GLY A 191 -21.58 5.57 3.20
CA GLY A 191 -22.78 4.81 2.87
C GLY A 191 -23.85 5.73 2.26
N SER A 192 -24.35 5.36 1.08
CA SER A 192 -25.69 5.64 0.53
C SER A 192 -26.37 6.95 0.98
N THR A 193 -25.64 8.04 0.80
CA THR A 193 -26.16 9.38 0.52
C THR A 193 -25.01 9.97 -0.25
N ASP A 194 -25.13 10.09 -1.57
CA ASP A 194 -24.09 10.71 -2.39
C ASP A 194 -23.74 12.04 -1.71
N PRO A 195 -22.56 12.15 -1.08
CA PRO A 195 -22.17 13.43 -0.57
C PRO A 195 -21.90 14.28 -1.79
N ALA A 196 -22.23 15.58 -1.74
CA ALA A 196 -22.10 16.50 -2.87
C ALA A 196 -20.70 16.52 -3.53
N TRP A 197 -19.68 15.91 -2.89
CA TRP A 197 -18.32 15.71 -3.41
C TRP A 197 -18.09 14.40 -4.19
N ALA A 198 -18.92 13.37 -4.06
CA ALA A 198 -18.81 12.11 -4.83
C ALA A 198 -19.28 12.27 -6.28
N HIS A 199 -20.13 13.28 -6.51
CA HIS A 199 -20.16 13.97 -7.77
C HIS A 199 -18.80 14.67 -7.92
N GLY A 200 -17.84 13.98 -8.55
CA GLY A 200 -16.71 14.67 -9.19
C GLY A 200 -17.27 15.88 -9.96
N PRO A 201 -16.49 16.97 -10.11
CA PRO A 201 -17.00 18.29 -10.46
C PRO A 201 -18.13 18.16 -11.49
N GLY A 202 -19.38 18.43 -11.07
CA GLY A 202 -20.55 18.37 -11.94
C GLY A 202 -20.31 19.22 -13.18
N PRO A 203 -21.08 19.02 -14.28
CA PRO A 203 -20.82 19.63 -15.58
C PRO A 203 -20.41 21.08 -15.40
N ILE A 204 -19.12 21.32 -15.61
CA ILE A 204 -18.44 22.55 -15.25
C ILE A 204 -19.06 23.58 -16.20
N SER A 205 -19.95 24.43 -15.69
CA SER A 205 -20.28 25.67 -16.38
C SER A 205 -18.94 26.31 -16.75
N PRO A 206 -18.74 26.84 -17.98
CA PRO A 206 -17.45 27.32 -18.48
C PRO A 206 -16.97 28.52 -17.65
N HIS A 207 -16.55 28.22 -16.43
CA HIS A 207 -16.09 29.13 -15.43
C HIS A 207 -14.62 29.37 -15.76
N ASN A 208 -14.38 30.52 -16.38
CA ASN A 208 -13.15 31.30 -16.42
C ASN A 208 -11.87 30.51 -16.09
N ASP A 209 -11.04 30.22 -17.10
CA ASP A 209 -9.78 29.45 -17.01
C ASP A 209 -8.92 29.86 -15.81
N PHE A 210 -8.96 31.12 -15.40
CA PHE A 210 -8.26 31.63 -14.24
C PHE A 210 -8.69 30.99 -12.90
N LEU A 211 -9.99 30.85 -12.64
CA LEU A 211 -10.49 30.28 -11.38
C LEU A 211 -10.12 28.82 -11.25
N LYS A 212 -10.17 28.09 -12.36
CA LYS A 212 -9.68 26.72 -12.41
C LYS A 212 -8.18 26.63 -12.11
N LYS A 213 -7.36 27.50 -12.73
CA LYS A 213 -5.92 27.57 -12.44
C LYS A 213 -5.65 27.87 -10.95
N MET A 214 -6.51 28.67 -10.32
CA MET A 214 -6.45 28.96 -8.89
C MET A 214 -6.85 27.76 -8.01
N ASP A 215 -7.85 26.97 -8.42
CA ASP A 215 -8.18 25.70 -7.78
C ASP A 215 -6.98 24.72 -7.86
N ASP A 216 -6.37 24.59 -9.05
CA ASP A 216 -5.21 23.73 -9.30
C ASP A 216 -3.98 24.19 -8.46
N PHE A 217 -3.77 25.51 -8.34
CA PHE A 217 -2.74 26.09 -7.49
C PHE A 217 -2.90 25.69 -6.02
N TRP A 218 -4.10 25.84 -5.46
CA TRP A 218 -4.38 25.51 -4.06
C TRP A 218 -4.32 24.01 -3.80
N LEU A 219 -4.78 23.20 -4.75
CA LEU A 219 -4.68 21.74 -4.69
C LEU A 219 -3.24 21.27 -4.51
N LEU A 220 -2.30 21.80 -5.31
CA LEU A 220 -0.88 21.45 -5.22
C LEU A 220 -0.27 21.84 -3.87
N LYS A 221 -0.66 23.00 -3.32
CA LYS A 221 -0.21 23.46 -1.99
C LYS A 221 -0.76 22.60 -0.85
N GLU A 222 -2.03 22.23 -0.92
CA GLU A 222 -2.64 21.34 0.08
C GLU A 222 -1.98 19.97 0.06
N LEU A 223 -1.81 19.40 -1.13
CA LEU A 223 -1.14 18.11 -1.30
C LEU A 223 0.30 18.13 -0.76
N GLN A 224 1.04 19.21 -0.97
CA GLN A 224 2.37 19.39 -0.39
C GLN A 224 2.32 19.36 1.15
N THR A 225 1.35 20.06 1.74
CA THR A 225 1.18 20.14 3.18
C THR A 225 0.80 18.78 3.77
N TRP A 226 -0.12 18.05 3.11
CA TRP A 226 -0.49 16.68 3.48
C TRP A 226 0.71 15.74 3.43
N LEU A 227 1.49 15.71 2.35
CA LEU A 227 2.65 14.81 2.23
C LEU A 227 3.68 15.04 3.33
N TRP A 228 4.00 16.31 3.62
CA TRP A 228 4.93 16.65 4.69
C TRP A 228 4.41 16.23 6.07
N ARG A 229 3.12 16.44 6.32
CA ARG A 229 2.45 16.03 7.55
C ARG A 229 2.44 14.52 7.72
N SER A 230 2.00 13.77 6.71
CA SER A 230 1.92 12.31 6.76
C SER A 230 3.29 11.67 6.96
N ALA A 231 4.36 12.22 6.37
CA ALA A 231 5.71 11.74 6.60
C ALA A 231 6.12 11.79 8.08
N LYS A 232 5.70 12.85 8.81
CA LYS A 232 5.90 12.95 10.27
C LYS A 232 5.07 11.93 11.02
N ASP A 233 3.83 11.73 10.62
CA ASP A 233 2.92 10.78 11.25
C ASP A 233 3.43 9.34 11.11
N PHE A 234 3.89 8.93 9.92
CA PHE A 234 4.48 7.60 9.73
C PHE A 234 5.79 7.44 10.47
N ASN A 235 6.64 8.47 10.53
CA ASN A 235 7.85 8.43 11.35
C ASN A 235 7.53 8.23 12.84
N ARG A 236 6.46 8.85 13.33
CA ARG A 236 5.99 8.65 14.71
C ARG A 236 5.41 7.25 14.90
N LEU A 237 4.64 6.74 13.94
CA LEU A 237 4.04 5.40 14.00
C LEU A 237 5.13 4.32 14.00
N LYS A 238 6.16 4.48 13.16
CA LYS A 238 7.33 3.59 13.09
C LYS A 238 8.05 3.46 14.43
N LYS A 239 8.14 4.54 15.21
CA LYS A 239 8.79 4.51 16.55
C LYS A 239 8.00 3.71 17.58
N LYS A 240 6.72 3.46 17.35
CA LYS A 240 5.84 2.73 18.28
C LYS A 240 5.80 1.24 17.99
N VAL A 241 6.05 0.82 16.75
CA VAL A 241 6.10 -0.59 16.38
C VAL A 241 7.47 -1.15 16.76
N PRO A 242 7.55 -2.20 17.61
CA PRO A 242 8.81 -2.83 17.96
C PRO A 242 9.53 -3.34 16.69
N PRO A 243 10.86 -3.19 16.59
CA PRO A 243 11.59 -3.81 15.50
C PRO A 243 11.43 -5.34 15.60
N ALA A 244 11.19 -6.00 14.46
CA ALA A 244 11.01 -7.45 14.38
C ALA A 244 12.15 -8.28 15.03
N ALA A 245 13.32 -7.68 15.24
CA ALA A 245 14.45 -8.30 15.93
C ALA A 245 14.31 -8.34 17.46
N VAL A 246 13.52 -7.45 18.07
CA VAL A 246 13.34 -7.38 19.53
C VAL A 246 12.30 -8.40 20.01
N THR A 247 11.28 -8.69 19.21
CA THR A 247 10.30 -9.76 19.50
C THR A 247 10.96 -11.14 19.50
N LEU A 248 11.85 -11.42 18.55
CA LEU A 248 12.59 -12.69 18.50
C LEU A 248 13.54 -12.90 19.69
N ARG A 249 14.10 -11.81 20.25
CA ARG A 249 15.07 -11.91 21.36
C ARG A 249 14.42 -12.10 22.73
N LEU A 250 13.18 -11.65 22.91
CA LEU A 250 12.42 -11.87 24.15
C LEU A 250 11.93 -13.32 24.28
N GLU A 251 11.60 -13.98 23.17
CA GLU A 251 11.24 -15.41 23.16
C GLU A 251 12.45 -16.32 23.43
N ALA A 252 13.64 -15.94 22.95
CA ALA A 252 14.85 -16.76 23.11
C ALA A 252 15.46 -16.75 24.54
N GLN A 253 14.98 -15.89 25.43
CA GLN A 253 15.43 -15.82 26.84
C GLN A 253 14.38 -16.34 27.83
N GLY A 254 13.26 -16.87 27.33
CA GLY A 254 12.18 -17.43 28.13
C GLY A 254 12.00 -18.93 27.90
N PHE A 255 13.04 -19.72 28.11
CA PHE A 255 12.98 -21.17 28.34
C PHE A 255 14.10 -21.60 29.28
#